data_AF-A0A4R9XR48-F1
#
_entry.id   AF-A0A4R9XR48-F1
#
_cell.length_a   1.000
_cell.length_b   1.000
_cell.length_c   1.000
_cell.angle_alpha   90.00
_cell.angle_beta   90.00
_cell.angle_gamma   90.00
#
_symmetry.space_group_name_H-M   'P 1'
#
loop_
_entity.id
_entity.type
_entity.pdbx_description
1 polymer ?
#
loop_
_entity_poly.entity_id
_entity_poly.type
_entity_poly.pdbx_seq_one_letter_code
_entity_poly.pdbx_strand_id
1 'polypeptide(L)'
;MSKRGSDFLSKWIPDHLPDGPIADPVLLVIDMVVDAKRAAEAQGIPQQEIDEEIGSVYEAIMHTLQDRTAKDGDDRQAGGNPKS
;
A
#
# COMPACT_ATOMS: atom_id res chain seq x y z
N MET A 1 -17.20 8.64 -1.64
CA MET A 1 -16.37 8.08 -0.55
C MET A 1 -17.27 7.35 0.41
N SER A 2 -17.10 6.03 0.47
CA SER A 2 -17.83 5.16 1.39
C SER A 2 -17.06 5.02 2.69
N LYS A 3 -17.75 5.21 3.82
CA LYS A 3 -17.19 4.93 5.14
C LYS A 3 -16.82 3.46 5.33
N ARG A 4 -17.62 2.53 4.81
CA ARG A 4 -17.33 1.08 4.97
C ARG A 4 -16.16 0.65 4.07
N GLY A 5 -16.10 1.14 2.83
CA GLY A 5 -15.00 0.87 1.90
C GLY A 5 -13.66 1.38 2.44
N SER A 6 -13.62 2.63 2.90
CA SER A 6 -12.43 3.22 3.53
C SER A 6 -12.02 2.50 4.84
N ASP A 7 -12.98 2.19 5.72
CA ASP A 7 -12.71 1.44 6.96
C ASP A 7 -12.22 0.00 6.70
N PHE A 8 -12.64 -0.62 5.60
CA PHE A 8 -12.15 -1.92 5.15
C PHE A 8 -10.72 -1.82 4.61
N LEU A 9 -10.47 -0.91 3.67
CA LEU A 9 -9.16 -0.76 3.01
C LEU A 9 -8.06 -0.37 4.00
N SER A 10 -8.35 0.53 4.94
CA SER A 10 -7.38 0.95 5.97
C SER A 10 -6.88 -0.21 6.84
N LYS A 11 -7.69 -1.25 7.03
CA LYS A 11 -7.32 -2.47 7.77
C LYS A 11 -6.70 -3.53 6.85
N TRP A 12 -7.18 -3.62 5.61
CA TRP A 12 -6.77 -4.66 4.67
C TRP A 12 -5.40 -4.40 4.05
N ILE A 13 -5.09 -3.15 3.67
CA ILE A 13 -3.85 -2.78 2.97
C ILE A 13 -2.58 -3.15 3.75
N PRO A 14 -2.44 -2.86 5.06
CA PRO A 14 -1.23 -3.20 5.80
C PRO A 14 -0.89 -4.69 5.80
N ASP A 15 -1.92 -5.55 5.83
CA ASP A 15 -1.77 -7.01 5.86
C ASP A 15 -1.45 -7.61 4.48
N HIS A 16 -1.70 -6.87 3.40
CA HIS A 16 -1.57 -7.35 2.01
C HIS A 16 -0.47 -6.64 1.23
N LEU A 17 0.22 -5.67 1.85
CA LEU A 17 1.41 -5.08 1.27
C LEU A 17 2.57 -6.08 1.35
N PRO A 18 3.29 -6.32 0.23
CA PRO A 18 4.49 -7.16 0.27
C PRO A 18 5.53 -6.54 1.22
N ASP A 19 6.24 -7.37 2.01
CA ASP A 19 7.35 -6.89 2.85
C ASP A 19 8.63 -6.57 2.06
N GLY A 20 8.72 -7.10 0.83
CA GLY A 20 9.89 -6.99 -0.02
C GLY A 20 9.92 -5.77 -0.96
N PRO A 21 11.01 -5.63 -1.74
CA PRO A 21 11.11 -4.61 -2.77
C PRO A 21 10.01 -4.77 -3.82
N ILE A 22 9.35 -3.66 -4.14
CA ILE A 22 8.27 -3.61 -5.11
C ILE A 22 8.88 -3.24 -6.47
N ALA A 23 8.83 -4.19 -7.41
CA ALA A 23 9.43 -4.04 -8.72
C ALA A 23 8.62 -3.11 -9.64
N ASP A 24 7.29 -3.19 -9.55
CA ASP A 24 6.36 -2.35 -10.32
C ASP A 24 5.21 -1.88 -9.40
N PRO A 25 5.25 -0.62 -8.94
CA PRO A 25 4.21 -0.05 -8.08
C PRO A 25 2.82 0.01 -8.75
N VAL A 26 2.76 0.19 -10.08
CA VAL A 26 1.49 0.30 -10.79
C VAL A 26 0.83 -1.07 -10.86
N LEU A 27 1.61 -2.10 -11.19
CA LEU A 27 1.10 -3.47 -11.22
C LEU A 27 0.62 -3.92 -9.84
N LEU A 28 1.38 -3.59 -8.77
CA LEU A 28 0.96 -3.87 -7.40
C LEU A 28 -0.40 -3.26 -7.06
N VAL A 29 -0.62 -1.99 -7.41
CA VAL A 29 -1.90 -1.32 -7.14
C VAL A 29 -3.04 -2.02 -7.88
N ILE A 30 -2.83 -2.41 -9.15
CA ILE A 30 -3.85 -3.12 -9.94
C ILE A 30 -4.23 -4.43 -9.26
N ASP A 31 -3.23 -5.24 -8.89
CA ASP A 31 -3.46 -6.53 -8.23
C ASP A 31 -4.15 -6.36 -6.87
N MET A 32 -3.70 -5.39 -6.06
CA MET A 32 -4.31 -5.09 -4.76
C MET A 32 -5.75 -4.62 -4.88
N VAL A 33 -6.10 -3.81 -5.90
CA VAL A 33 -7.50 -3.40 -6.12
C VAL A 33 -8.37 -4.60 -6.48
N VAL A 34 -7.88 -5.51 -7.32
CA VAL A 34 -8.63 -6.74 -7.68
C VAL A 34 -8.89 -7.60 -6.44
N ASP A 35 -7.86 -7.80 -5.61
CA ASP A 35 -7.99 -8.62 -4.41
C ASP A 35 -8.84 -7.97 -3.32
N ALA A 36 -8.68 -6.66 -3.10
CA ALA A 36 -9.50 -5.89 -2.17
C ALA A 36 -10.99 -5.95 -2.55
N LYS A 37 -11.32 -5.86 -3.84
CA LYS A 37 -12.71 -5.96 -4.33
C LYS A 37 -13.31 -7.34 -4.02
N ARG A 38 -12.55 -8.42 -4.22
CA ARG A 38 -12.98 -9.79 -3.90
C ARG A 38 -13.16 -9.99 -2.40
N ALA A 39 -12.22 -9.50 -1.59
CA ALA A 39 -12.27 -9.62 -0.13
C ALA A 39 -13.39 -8.77 0.51
N ALA A 40 -13.68 -7.60 -0.07
CA ALA A 40 -14.79 -6.74 0.30
C ALA A 40 -16.14 -7.40 -0.01
N GLU A 41 -16.29 -7.95 -1.22
CA GLU A 41 -17.50 -8.65 -1.64
C GLU A 41 -17.82 -9.85 -0.75
N ALA A 42 -16.80 -10.63 -0.36
CA ALA A 42 -16.93 -11.73 0.60
C ALA A 42 -17.44 -11.29 1.99
N GLN A 43 -17.32 -10.00 2.33
CA GLN A 43 -17.81 -9.38 3.56
C GLN A 43 -19.11 -8.59 3.37
N GLY A 44 -19.74 -8.69 2.19
CA GLY A 44 -20.97 -7.96 1.87
C GLY A 44 -20.75 -6.47 1.64
N ILE A 45 -19.53 -6.05 1.31
CA ILE A 45 -19.21 -4.70 0.86
C ILE A 45 -19.25 -4.70 -0.67
N PRO A 46 -20.15 -3.93 -1.31
CA PRO A 46 -20.20 -3.80 -2.75
C PRO A 46 -18.86 -3.33 -3.32
N GLN A 47 -18.46 -3.93 -4.43
CA GLN A 47 -17.24 -3.56 -5.15
C GLN A 47 -17.18 -2.07 -5.52
N GLN A 48 -18.33 -1.44 -5.77
CA GLN A 48 -18.44 0.00 -6.03
C GLN A 48 -17.98 0.87 -4.87
N GLU A 49 -18.17 0.42 -3.63
CA GLU A 49 -17.66 1.13 -2.46
C GLU A 49 -16.12 1.10 -2.39
N ILE A 50 -15.48 0.13 -3.04
CA ILE A 50 -14.02 0.08 -3.21
C ILE A 50 -13.59 0.94 -4.39
N ASP A 51 -14.34 0.92 -5.49
CA ASP A 51 -14.05 1.72 -6.68
C ASP A 51 -14.01 3.23 -6.38
N GLU A 52 -14.86 3.70 -5.47
CA GLU A 52 -14.85 5.08 -4.96
C GLU A 52 -13.56 5.46 -4.20
N GLU A 53 -12.83 4.47 -3.69
CA GLU A 53 -11.67 4.64 -2.82
C GLU A 53 -10.34 4.31 -3.52
N ILE A 54 -10.36 3.87 -4.78
CA ILE A 54 -9.15 3.47 -5.54
C ILE A 54 -8.08 4.58 -5.54
N GLY A 55 -8.49 5.84 -5.65
CA GLY A 55 -7.58 6.98 -5.57
C GLY A 55 -6.83 7.05 -4.23
N SER A 56 -7.54 6.83 -3.14
CA SER A 56 -6.95 6.80 -1.79
C SER A 56 -6.09 5.58 -1.55
N VAL A 57 -6.42 4.43 -2.14
CA VAL A 57 -5.57 3.23 -2.14
C VAL A 57 -4.24 3.50 -2.83
N TYR A 58 -4.29 4.12 -4.01
CA TYR A 58 -3.08 4.50 -4.75
C TYR A 58 -2.19 5.45 -3.93
N GLU A 59 -2.77 6.49 -3.33
CA GLU A 59 -2.02 7.43 -2.49
C GLU A 59 -1.39 6.74 -1.26
N ALA A 60 -2.13 5.87 -0.57
CA ALA A 60 -1.63 5.16 0.61
C ALA A 60 -0.47 4.21 0.29
N ILE A 61 -0.56 3.48 -0.82
CA ILE A 61 0.51 2.58 -1.29
C ILE A 61 1.75 3.40 -1.67
N MET A 62 1.57 4.50 -2.41
CA MET A 62 2.69 5.35 -2.82
C MET A 62 3.36 6.04 -1.62
N HIS A 63 2.60 6.52 -0.64
CA HIS A 63 3.16 7.07 0.60
C HIS A 63 3.97 6.01 1.36
N THR A 64 3.44 4.79 1.51
CA THR A 64 4.13 3.70 2.19
C THR A 64 5.43 3.31 1.47
N LEU A 65 5.41 3.30 0.14
CA LEU A 65 6.60 3.07 -0.70
C LEU A 65 7.66 4.15 -0.49
N GLN A 66 7.26 5.43 -0.50
CA GLN A 66 8.16 6.55 -0.25
C GLN A 66 8.83 6.42 1.13
N ASP A 67 8.06 6.09 2.17
CA ASP A 67 8.57 5.89 3.52
C ASP A 67 9.61 4.77 3.62
N ARG A 68 9.41 3.67 2.88
CA ARG A 68 10.39 2.57 2.80
C ARG A 68 11.68 3.00 2.11
N THR A 69 11.57 3.70 0.98
CA THR A 69 12.76 4.21 0.27
C THR A 69 13.55 5.23 1.10
N ALA A 70 12.87 6.04 1.91
CA ALA A 70 13.53 6.97 2.83
C ALA A 70 14.28 6.25 3.96
N LYS A 71 13.68 5.19 4.55
CA LYS A 71 14.35 4.37 5.58
C LYS A 71 15.58 3.63 5.05
N ASP A 72 15.50 3.04 3.86
CA ASP A 72 16.64 2.35 3.22
C ASP A 72 17.81 3.32 2.87
N GLY A 73 17.53 4.62 2.79
CA GLY A 73 18.54 5.66 2.54
C GLY A 73 19.30 6.10 3.79
N ASP A 74 18.69 6.01 4.97
CA ASP A 74 19.28 6.43 6.25
C ASP A 74 20.28 5.39 6.77
N ASP A 75 19.95 4.10 6.65
CA ASP A 75 20.84 2.99 7.07
C ASP A 75 22.17 2.94 6.29
N ARG A 76 22.23 3.51 5.08
CA ARG A 76 23.47 3.57 4.28
C ARG A 76 24.45 4.67 4.69
N GLN A 77 24.04 5.66 5.50
CA GLN A 77 24.93 6.77 5.90
C GLN A 77 25.71 6.53 7.20
N ALA A 78 25.39 5.49 7.98
CA ALA A 78 26.07 5.22 9.26
C ALA A 78 27.43 4.48 9.14
N GLY A 79 27.86 4.08 7.94
CA GLY A 79 29.07 3.26 7.71
C GLY A 79 30.34 3.99 7.26
N GLY A 80 30.35 5.33 7.23
CA GLY A 80 31.48 6.12 6.72
C GLY A 80 32.66 6.24 7.71
N ASN A 81 33.60 5.30 7.61
CA ASN A 81 34.92 5.21 8.24
C ASN A 81 35.56 6.55 8.74
N PRO A 82 35.97 6.66 10.03
CA PRO A 82 36.77 7.79 10.50
C PRO A 82 38.21 7.70 9.98
N LYS A 83 38.69 8.85 9.48
CA LYS A 83 39.99 9.09 8.86
C LYS A 83 41.19 8.46 9.59
N SER A 84 42.12 7.90 8.82
CA SER A 84 43.54 7.78 9.19
C SER A 84 44.33 8.90 8.51
#